data_AF-K0VR15-F1
#
_entry.id   AF-K0VR15-F1
#
_cell.length_a   1.000
_cell.length_b   1.000
_cell.length_c   1.000
_cell.angle_alpha   90.00
_cell.angle_beta   90.00
_cell.angle_gamma   90.00
#
_symmetry.space_group_name_H-M   'P 1'
#
loop_
_entity.id
_entity.type
_entity.pdbx_description
1 polymer ?
#
loop_
_entity_poly.entity_id
_entity_poly.type
_entity_poly.pdbx_seq_one_letter_code
_entity_poly.pdbx_strand_id
1 'polypeptide(L)'
;WQAVAEIWAASLALMAVVFWLTTTDDPAFRLRRERGVASKSLAQEFAPLQNIQVWRFSLYYFFAFGGFVALSLWLPRYLVGVYGFNLETAGMIAAAYSIPGSIFRAFGGMVSDKKGARSVMYAMFAVSAVATLILSLPAATITPVIFIAVIFVLGFFMSLGKAAVYKHIPAYYPESVGAVGGIVGMMGGLGGFILPIAFGFLKDMTGLWSSCFLLLFAIVAISLIWMHLSVKQLSRQSHSAPVAAT
;
A
#
# COMPACT_ATOMS: atom_id res chain seq x y z
N TRP A 1 12.91 5.64 -25.96
CA TRP A 1 12.66 4.86 -24.73
C TRP A 1 13.96 4.31 -24.13
N GLN A 2 14.93 3.84 -24.93
CA GLN A 2 16.27 3.43 -24.45
C GLN A 2 17.00 4.51 -23.64
N ALA A 3 17.03 5.75 -24.14
CA ALA A 3 17.62 6.89 -23.40
C ALA A 3 17.03 7.09 -21.99
N VAL A 4 15.74 6.80 -21.80
CA VAL A 4 15.11 6.86 -20.47
C VAL A 4 15.73 5.82 -19.55
N ALA A 5 15.91 4.58 -20.02
CA ALA A 5 16.53 3.51 -19.24
C ALA A 5 17.99 3.84 -18.88
N GLU A 6 18.77 4.39 -19.81
CA GLU A 6 20.15 4.81 -19.57
C GLU A 6 20.25 5.93 -18.52
N ILE A 7 19.38 6.95 -18.60
CA ILE A 7 19.31 8.03 -17.61
C ILE A 7 18.97 7.49 -16.22
N TRP A 8 18.01 6.57 -16.11
CA TRP A 8 17.66 5.93 -14.84
C TRP A 8 18.82 5.08 -14.29
N ALA A 9 19.48 4.30 -15.14
CA ALA A 9 20.63 3.48 -14.74
C ALA A 9 21.79 4.35 -14.22
N ALA A 10 22.14 5.42 -14.93
CA ALA A 10 23.17 6.36 -14.50
C ALA A 10 22.81 7.04 -13.17
N SER A 11 21.56 7.46 -13.00
CA SER A 11 21.07 8.08 -11.76
C SER A 11 21.13 7.11 -10.56
N LEU A 12 20.76 5.85 -10.76
CA LEU A 12 20.86 4.81 -9.74
C LEU A 12 22.31 4.49 -9.38
N ALA A 13 23.20 4.40 -10.37
CA ALA A 13 24.63 4.18 -10.16
C ALA A 13 25.25 5.34 -9.37
N LEU A 14 24.92 6.59 -9.73
CA LEU A 14 25.34 7.77 -8.99
C LEU A 14 24.89 7.70 -7.53
N MET A 15 23.61 7.39 -7.29
CA MET A 15 23.13 7.26 -5.90
C MET A 15 23.80 6.12 -5.15
N ALA A 16 24.10 5.00 -5.79
CA ALA A 16 24.83 3.91 -5.15
C ALA A 16 26.22 4.39 -4.68
N VAL A 17 26.95 5.15 -5.50
CA VAL A 17 28.24 5.75 -5.13
C VAL A 17 28.09 6.73 -3.97
N VAL A 18 27.07 7.60 -4.01
CA VAL A 18 26.80 8.55 -2.91
C VAL A 18 26.55 7.79 -1.61
N PHE A 19 25.61 6.84 -1.60
CA PHE A 19 25.32 6.04 -0.40
C PHE A 19 26.54 5.27 0.11
N TRP A 20 27.37 4.73 -0.79
CA TRP A 20 28.59 4.02 -0.43
C TRP A 20 29.60 4.90 0.30
N LEU A 21 29.71 6.17 -0.10
CA LEU A 21 30.67 7.11 0.48
C LEU A 21 30.12 7.88 1.70
N THR A 22 28.81 8.09 1.79
CA THR A 22 28.22 8.96 2.82
C THR A 22 27.54 8.21 3.98
N THR A 23 27.25 6.92 3.84
CA THR A 23 26.49 6.17 4.87
C THR A 23 27.42 5.51 5.86
N THR A 24 27.14 5.68 7.15
CA THR A 24 27.82 4.98 8.25
C THR A 24 26.95 3.85 8.79
N ASP A 25 27.57 2.80 9.33
CA ASP A 25 26.87 1.71 9.99
C ASP A 25 25.95 2.21 11.12
N ASP A 26 24.77 1.60 11.25
CA ASP A 26 23.82 1.86 12.32
C ASP A 26 24.51 1.73 13.70
N PRO A 27 24.42 2.75 14.58
CA PRO A 27 24.98 2.69 15.93
C PRO A 27 24.59 1.42 16.70
N ALA A 28 23.35 0.93 16.53
CA ALA A 28 22.88 -0.29 17.19
C ALA A 28 23.60 -1.54 16.66
N PHE A 29 23.91 -1.57 15.36
CA PHE A 29 24.65 -2.65 14.72
C PHE A 29 26.13 -2.63 15.14
N ARG A 30 26.73 -1.44 15.21
CA ARG A 30 28.10 -1.23 15.72
C ARG A 30 28.23 -1.69 17.17
N LEU A 31 27.32 -1.25 18.05
CA LEU A 31 27.28 -1.66 19.46
C LEU A 31 27.09 -3.18 19.64
N ARG A 32 26.27 -3.84 18.81
CA ARG A 32 26.12 -5.31 18.85
C ARG A 32 27.41 -6.01 18.42
N ARG A 33 28.07 -5.52 17.38
CA ARG A 33 29.36 -6.04 16.89
C ARG A 33 30.47 -5.85 17.93
N GLU A 34 30.56 -4.67 18.54
CA GLU A 34 31.53 -4.35 19.60
C GLU A 34 31.31 -5.19 20.86
N ARG A 35 30.06 -5.53 21.20
CA ARG A 35 29.71 -6.41 22.32
C ARG A 35 29.85 -7.91 22.02
N GLY A 36 30.31 -8.29 20.82
CA GLY A 36 30.46 -9.69 20.42
C GLY A 36 29.14 -10.47 20.34
N VAL A 37 28.00 -9.76 20.26
CA VAL A 37 26.68 -10.40 20.12
C VAL A 37 26.54 -10.88 18.68
N ALA A 38 26.38 -12.19 18.49
CA ALA A 38 26.18 -12.79 17.17
C ALA A 38 25.00 -12.11 16.44
N SER A 39 25.14 -11.88 15.12
CA SER A 39 24.02 -11.42 14.30
C SER A 39 22.86 -12.39 14.44
N LYS A 40 21.63 -11.89 14.45
CA LYS A 40 20.45 -12.75 14.41
C LYS A 40 20.56 -13.68 13.22
N SER A 41 20.22 -14.96 13.42
CA SER A 41 20.12 -15.87 12.29
C SER A 41 18.95 -15.45 11.41
N LEU A 42 19.01 -15.78 10.11
CA LEU A 42 17.88 -15.53 9.19
C LEU A 42 16.58 -16.13 9.72
N ALA A 43 16.65 -17.30 10.36
CA ALA A 43 15.49 -17.92 11.01
C ALA A 43 14.90 -17.06 12.14
N GLN A 44 15.74 -16.40 12.94
CA GLN A 44 15.30 -15.48 14.00
C GLN A 44 14.74 -14.17 13.44
N GLU A 45 15.26 -13.68 12.31
CA GLU A 45 14.70 -12.50 11.63
C GLU A 45 13.31 -12.77 11.03
N PHE A 46 13.09 -13.98 10.54
CA PHE A 46 11.81 -14.41 9.95
C PHE A 46 10.81 -15.02 10.96
N ALA A 47 11.21 -15.26 12.21
CA ALA A 47 10.29 -15.73 13.26
C ALA A 47 9.00 -14.89 13.39
N PRO A 48 9.02 -13.54 13.27
CA PRO A 48 7.82 -12.72 13.30
C PRO A 48 6.79 -13.02 12.19
N LEU A 49 7.18 -13.67 11.10
CA LEU A 49 6.26 -14.06 10.02
C LEU A 49 5.25 -15.12 10.44
N GLN A 50 5.54 -15.85 11.51
CA GLN A 50 4.57 -16.79 12.10
C GLN A 50 3.40 -16.03 12.74
N ASN A 51 3.55 -14.73 13.01
CA ASN A 51 2.48 -13.91 13.56
C ASN A 51 1.52 -13.44 12.47
N ILE A 52 0.23 -13.76 12.65
CA ILE A 52 -0.86 -13.36 11.76
C ILE A 52 -0.95 -11.84 11.53
N GLN A 53 -0.45 -11.03 12.47
CA GLN A 53 -0.43 -9.58 12.36
C GLN A 53 0.45 -9.09 11.18
N VAL A 54 1.53 -9.78 10.85
CA VAL A 54 2.37 -9.44 9.68
C VAL A 54 1.59 -9.64 8.38
N TRP A 55 0.85 -10.74 8.27
CA TRP A 55 0.02 -11.03 7.11
C TRP A 55 -1.17 -10.08 6.97
N ARG A 56 -1.71 -9.60 8.10
CA ARG A 56 -2.73 -8.54 8.10
C ARG A 56 -2.16 -7.24 7.54
N PHE A 57 -1.00 -6.79 8.02
CA PHE A 57 -0.34 -5.60 7.45
C PHE A 57 0.02 -5.78 5.98
N SER A 58 0.41 -7.00 5.59
CA SER A 58 0.68 -7.35 4.20
C SER A 58 -0.55 -7.22 3.31
N LEU A 59 -1.72 -7.69 3.76
CA LEU A 59 -2.98 -7.52 3.03
C LEU A 59 -3.38 -6.04 2.91
N TYR A 60 -3.22 -5.28 3.99
CA TYR A 60 -3.54 -3.85 3.99
C TYR A 60 -2.64 -3.09 3.00
N TYR A 61 -1.35 -3.45 2.95
CA TYR A 61 -0.40 -2.86 2.02
C TYR A 61 -0.58 -3.36 0.58
N PHE A 62 -0.98 -4.62 0.39
CA PHE A 62 -1.41 -5.17 -0.91
C PHE A 62 -2.52 -4.31 -1.51
N PHE A 63 -3.53 -3.94 -0.73
CA PHE A 63 -4.55 -3.01 -1.19
C PHE A 63 -3.99 -1.60 -1.40
N ALA A 64 -3.39 -0.98 -0.38
CA ALA A 64 -3.00 0.43 -0.41
C ALA A 64 -1.91 0.75 -1.46
N PHE A 65 -0.89 -0.10 -1.59
CA PHE A 65 0.18 0.05 -2.57
C PHE A 65 -0.11 -0.72 -3.85
N GLY A 66 -0.36 -2.02 -3.75
CA GLY A 66 -0.59 -2.86 -4.92
C GLY A 66 -1.80 -2.42 -5.73
N GLY A 67 -2.93 -2.16 -5.08
CA GLY A 67 -4.12 -1.62 -5.74
C GLY A 67 -3.87 -0.25 -6.40
N PHE A 68 -3.09 0.62 -5.77
CA PHE A 68 -2.76 1.94 -6.33
C PHE A 68 -1.90 1.82 -7.59
N VAL A 69 -0.87 0.96 -7.55
CA VAL A 69 -0.03 0.68 -8.72
C VAL A 69 -0.87 0.06 -9.84
N ALA A 70 -1.73 -0.90 -9.48
CA ALA A 70 -2.59 -1.56 -10.44
C ALA A 70 -3.57 -0.59 -11.13
N LEU A 71 -4.21 0.29 -10.36
CA LEU A 71 -5.05 1.35 -10.89
C LEU A 71 -4.27 2.32 -11.78
N SER A 72 -3.06 2.72 -11.38
CA SER A 72 -2.21 3.62 -12.19
C SER A 72 -1.92 3.03 -13.57
N LEU A 73 -1.68 1.72 -13.64
CA LEU A 73 -1.40 1.00 -14.88
C LEU A 73 -2.67 0.75 -15.72
N TRP A 74 -3.81 0.49 -15.05
CA TRP A 74 -5.08 0.19 -15.72
C TRP A 74 -5.81 1.45 -16.21
N LEU A 75 -5.60 2.59 -15.56
CA LEU A 75 -6.35 3.83 -15.77
C LEU A 75 -6.35 4.33 -17.23
N PRO A 76 -5.20 4.39 -17.95
CA PRO A 76 -5.21 4.81 -19.35
C PRO A 76 -6.12 3.92 -20.21
N ARG A 77 -6.01 2.60 -20.03
CA ARG A 77 -6.79 1.61 -20.78
C ARG A 77 -8.29 1.73 -20.46
N TYR A 78 -8.64 2.00 -19.21
CA TYR A 78 -10.02 2.22 -18.80
C TYR A 78 -10.61 3.48 -19.43
N LEU A 79 -9.91 4.62 -19.37
CA LEU A 79 -10.39 5.89 -19.92
C LEU A 79 -10.59 5.84 -21.43
N VAL A 80 -9.65 5.21 -22.15
CA VAL A 80 -9.78 4.99 -23.61
C VAL A 80 -10.96 4.06 -23.90
N GLY A 81 -11.05 2.92 -23.21
CA GLY A 81 -12.02 1.88 -23.54
C GLY A 81 -13.46 2.14 -23.08
N VAL A 82 -13.65 2.92 -22.02
CA VAL A 82 -14.99 3.22 -21.45
C VAL A 82 -15.48 4.59 -21.88
N TYR A 83 -14.61 5.60 -21.82
CA TYR A 83 -14.99 7.00 -22.04
C TYR A 83 -14.54 7.54 -23.40
N GLY A 84 -13.83 6.75 -24.21
CA GLY A 84 -13.41 7.16 -25.55
C GLY A 84 -12.34 8.25 -25.56
N PHE A 85 -11.59 8.42 -24.46
CA PHE A 85 -10.52 9.40 -24.39
C PHE A 85 -9.42 9.01 -25.37
N ASN A 86 -8.72 9.98 -25.94
CA ASN A 86 -7.51 9.69 -26.69
C ASN A 86 -6.40 9.18 -25.72
N LEU A 87 -5.42 8.46 -26.27
CA LEU A 87 -4.37 7.82 -25.48
C LEU A 87 -3.50 8.84 -24.74
N GLU A 88 -3.26 10.01 -25.34
CA GLU A 88 -2.43 11.07 -24.77
C GLU A 88 -3.06 11.64 -23.49
N THR A 89 -4.31 12.11 -23.56
CA THR A 89 -5.07 12.63 -22.43
C THR A 89 -5.24 11.57 -21.33
N ALA A 90 -5.54 10.32 -21.71
CA ALA A 90 -5.66 9.22 -20.76
C ALA A 90 -4.32 8.94 -20.03
N GLY A 91 -3.20 9.02 -20.76
CA GLY A 91 -1.86 8.92 -20.20
C GLY A 91 -1.52 10.08 -19.26
N MET A 92 -1.86 11.31 -19.63
CA MET A 92 -1.67 12.49 -18.78
C MET A 92 -2.47 12.39 -17.48
N ILE A 93 -3.72 11.94 -17.53
CA ILE A 93 -4.56 11.73 -16.33
C ILE A 93 -3.94 10.66 -15.43
N ALA A 94 -3.43 9.57 -16.00
CA ALA A 94 -2.76 8.53 -15.22
C ALA A 94 -1.44 9.01 -14.59
N ALA A 95 -0.68 9.85 -15.30
CA ALA A 95 0.50 10.50 -14.72
C ALA A 95 0.11 11.44 -13.56
N ALA A 96 -0.94 12.25 -13.75
CA ALA A 96 -1.48 13.14 -12.72
C ALA A 96 -2.08 12.37 -11.52
N TYR A 97 -2.55 11.14 -11.72
CA TYR A 97 -2.97 10.25 -10.64
C TYR A 97 -1.76 9.72 -9.84
N SER A 98 -0.68 9.35 -10.54
CA SER A 98 0.47 8.67 -9.92
C SER A 98 1.42 9.61 -9.17
N ILE A 99 1.75 10.78 -9.74
CA ILE A 99 2.76 11.71 -9.20
C ILE A 99 2.38 12.22 -7.80
N PRO A 100 1.17 12.80 -7.58
CA PRO A 100 0.77 13.29 -6.26
C PRO A 100 0.66 12.18 -5.24
N GLY A 101 0.33 10.95 -5.66
CA GLY A 101 0.27 9.78 -4.80
C GLY A 101 1.60 9.43 -4.11
N SER A 102 2.74 9.94 -4.58
CA SER A 102 4.01 9.82 -3.85
C SER A 102 4.19 10.94 -2.81
N ILE A 103 3.80 12.17 -3.16
CA ILE A 103 3.85 13.35 -2.28
C ILE A 103 2.91 13.16 -1.08
N PHE A 104 1.69 12.68 -1.34
CA PHE A 104 0.68 12.43 -0.31
C PHE A 104 1.11 11.35 0.68
N ARG A 105 2.11 10.52 0.36
CA ARG A 105 2.65 9.54 1.31
C ARG A 105 3.38 10.25 2.47
N ALA A 106 4.16 11.28 2.17
CA ALA A 106 4.81 12.08 3.20
C ALA A 106 3.77 12.78 4.10
N PHE A 107 2.72 13.32 3.48
CA PHE A 107 1.59 13.90 4.20
C PHE A 107 0.87 12.86 5.09
N GLY A 108 0.65 11.65 4.58
CA GLY A 108 0.09 10.53 5.34
C GLY A 108 0.91 10.15 6.56
N GLY A 109 2.24 10.25 6.49
CA GLY A 109 3.14 10.09 7.64
C GLY A 109 2.84 11.11 8.73
N MET A 110 2.85 12.40 8.37
CA MET A 110 2.57 13.49 9.30
C MET A 110 1.17 13.38 9.95
N VAL A 111 0.15 12.98 9.18
CA VAL A 111 -1.20 12.77 9.73
C VAL A 111 -1.24 11.55 10.65
N SER A 112 -0.54 10.47 10.30
CA SER A 112 -0.41 9.27 11.14
C SER A 112 0.38 9.54 12.43
N ASP A 113 1.25 10.56 12.43
CA ASP A 113 1.94 11.09 13.61
C ASP A 113 1.01 11.80 14.57
N LYS A 114 0.12 12.64 14.05
CA LYS A 114 -0.79 13.43 14.89
C LYS A 114 -2.05 12.67 15.34
N LYS A 115 -2.68 11.92 14.43
CA LYS A 115 -3.99 11.26 14.67
C LYS A 115 -3.88 9.76 14.97
N GLY A 116 -2.68 9.19 14.85
CA GLY A 116 -2.42 7.77 15.01
C GLY A 116 -2.69 6.98 13.72
N ALA A 117 -1.78 6.04 13.42
CA ALA A 117 -1.83 5.21 12.21
C ALA A 117 -3.14 4.40 12.07
N ARG A 118 -3.70 3.93 13.20
CA ARG A 118 -4.97 3.17 13.18
C ARG A 118 -6.14 4.00 12.64
N SER A 119 -6.26 5.27 13.06
CA SER A 119 -7.33 6.16 12.61
C SER A 119 -7.23 6.43 11.11
N VAL A 120 -6.00 6.67 10.62
CA VAL A 120 -5.72 6.87 9.20
C VAL A 120 -6.06 5.62 8.38
N MET A 121 -5.76 4.43 8.88
CA MET A 121 -6.15 3.17 8.22
C MET A 121 -7.67 2.99 8.14
N TYR A 122 -8.42 3.28 9.21
CA TYR A 122 -9.89 3.21 9.16
C TYR A 122 -10.46 4.20 8.13
N ALA A 123 -9.95 5.43 8.10
CA ALA A 123 -10.37 6.43 7.11
C ALA A 123 -10.04 5.96 5.69
N MET A 124 -8.83 5.43 5.48
CA MET A 124 -8.39 4.86 4.20
C MET A 124 -9.34 3.75 3.74
N PHE A 125 -9.65 2.77 4.59
CA PHE A 125 -10.51 1.65 4.22
C PHE A 125 -11.96 2.08 4.00
N ALA A 126 -12.51 2.93 4.87
CA ALA A 126 -13.90 3.39 4.75
C ALA A 126 -14.11 4.20 3.46
N VAL A 127 -13.24 5.18 3.18
CA VAL A 127 -13.34 6.00 1.96
C VAL A 127 -13.08 5.14 0.73
N SER A 128 -12.10 4.23 0.79
CA SER A 128 -11.81 3.33 -0.33
C SER A 128 -12.96 2.37 -0.62
N ALA A 129 -13.66 1.87 0.40
CA ALA A 129 -14.85 1.03 0.22
C ALA A 129 -15.98 1.79 -0.47
N VAL A 130 -16.25 3.03 -0.05
CA VAL A 130 -17.26 3.86 -0.71
C VAL A 130 -16.85 4.23 -2.13
N ALA A 131 -15.60 4.65 -2.35
CA ALA A 131 -15.11 5.03 -3.66
C ALA A 131 -15.13 3.85 -4.66
N THR A 132 -14.66 2.68 -4.24
CA THR A 132 -14.69 1.47 -5.08
C THR A 132 -16.11 0.99 -5.35
N LEU A 133 -17.04 1.14 -4.39
CA LEU A 133 -18.46 0.86 -4.61
C LEU A 133 -19.06 1.82 -5.65
N ILE A 134 -18.80 3.13 -5.54
CA ILE A 134 -19.25 4.12 -6.54
C ILE A 134 -18.69 3.77 -7.92
N LEU A 135 -17.39 3.47 -8.03
CA LEU A 135 -16.74 3.13 -9.30
C LEU A 135 -17.19 1.77 -9.86
N SER A 136 -17.76 0.90 -9.03
CA SER A 136 -18.31 -0.39 -9.45
C SER A 136 -19.67 -0.30 -10.14
N LEU A 137 -20.36 0.84 -10.01
CA LEU A 137 -21.62 1.08 -10.69
C LEU A 137 -21.42 1.04 -12.22
N PRO A 138 -22.48 0.75 -13.00
CA PRO A 138 -22.39 0.71 -14.46
C PRO A 138 -21.82 2.03 -15.00
N ALA A 139 -20.82 1.95 -15.87
CA ALA A 139 -20.09 3.13 -16.35
C ALA A 139 -20.99 4.18 -17.03
N ALA A 140 -22.11 3.77 -17.63
CA ALA A 140 -23.12 4.66 -18.19
C ALA A 140 -23.74 5.63 -17.16
N THR A 141 -23.66 5.31 -15.86
CA THR A 141 -24.19 6.14 -14.76
C THR A 141 -23.19 7.16 -14.23
N ILE A 142 -21.91 7.03 -14.56
CA ILE A 142 -20.83 7.84 -14.00
C ILE A 142 -20.19 8.68 -15.10
N THR A 143 -20.31 10.01 -14.99
CA THR A 143 -19.64 10.91 -15.94
C THR A 143 -18.11 10.82 -15.78
N PRO A 144 -17.32 11.07 -16.85
CA PRO A 144 -15.86 11.04 -16.77
C PRO A 144 -15.29 11.94 -15.66
N VAL A 145 -15.91 13.11 -15.42
CA VAL A 145 -15.48 14.05 -14.39
C VAL A 145 -15.66 13.45 -12.98
N ILE A 146 -16.81 12.84 -12.72
CA ILE A 146 -17.07 12.18 -11.42
C ILE A 146 -16.13 10.99 -11.24
N PHE A 147 -15.93 10.20 -12.29
CA PHE A 147 -15.00 9.07 -12.26
C PHE A 147 -13.57 9.53 -11.89
N ILE A 148 -13.05 10.56 -12.55
CA ILE A 148 -11.72 11.11 -12.29
C ILE A 148 -11.64 11.66 -10.86
N ALA A 149 -12.66 12.38 -10.38
CA ALA A 149 -12.67 12.89 -9.01
C ALA A 149 -12.62 11.75 -7.98
N VAL A 150 -13.47 10.73 -8.14
CA VAL A 150 -13.56 9.60 -7.20
C VAL A 150 -12.29 8.75 -7.22
N ILE A 151 -11.70 8.48 -8.40
CA ILE A 151 -10.47 7.69 -8.47
C ILE A 151 -9.28 8.44 -7.86
N PHE A 152 -9.19 9.77 -8.02
CA PHE A 152 -8.17 10.57 -7.35
C PHE A 152 -8.33 10.59 -5.83
N VAL A 153 -9.56 10.70 -5.33
CA VAL A 153 -9.86 10.58 -3.89
C VAL A 153 -9.42 9.20 -3.39
N LEU A 154 -9.75 8.13 -4.11
CA LEU A 154 -9.30 6.77 -3.80
C LEU A 154 -7.77 6.70 -3.73
N GLY A 155 -7.07 7.20 -4.75
CA GLY A 155 -5.60 7.20 -4.80
C GLY A 155 -4.96 8.01 -3.65
N PHE A 156 -5.54 9.15 -3.30
CA PHE A 156 -5.11 9.97 -2.17
C PHE A 156 -5.18 9.18 -0.86
N PHE A 157 -6.34 8.60 -0.54
CA PHE A 157 -6.50 7.83 0.70
C PHE A 157 -5.63 6.58 0.72
N MET A 158 -5.53 5.85 -0.39
CA MET A 158 -4.60 4.72 -0.53
C MET A 158 -3.15 5.14 -0.24
N SER A 159 -2.73 6.33 -0.70
CA SER A 159 -1.42 6.87 -0.38
C SER A 159 -1.21 7.12 1.11
N LEU A 160 -2.21 7.66 1.82
CA LEU A 160 -2.13 7.82 3.28
C LEU A 160 -2.00 6.47 4.00
N GLY A 161 -2.73 5.47 3.52
CA GLY A 161 -2.69 4.10 4.05
C GLY A 161 -1.31 3.46 4.00
N LYS A 162 -0.54 3.70 2.92
CA LYS A 162 0.84 3.19 2.78
C LYS A 162 1.72 3.65 3.94
N ALA A 163 1.65 4.94 4.29
CA ALA A 163 2.42 5.51 5.39
C ALA A 163 1.96 4.98 6.75
N ALA A 164 0.64 4.85 6.95
CA ALA A 164 0.08 4.33 8.19
C ALA A 164 0.49 2.87 8.47
N VAL A 165 0.49 2.01 7.44
CA VAL A 165 0.96 0.62 7.58
C VAL A 165 2.44 0.58 7.93
N TYR A 166 3.29 1.33 7.22
CA TYR A 166 4.74 1.34 7.49
C TYR A 166 5.08 1.94 8.85
N LYS A 167 4.22 2.80 9.41
CA LYS A 167 4.38 3.29 10.78
C LYS A 167 4.11 2.21 11.85
N HIS A 168 3.22 1.26 11.58
CA HIS A 168 2.94 0.17 12.51
C HIS A 168 4.08 -0.85 12.61
N ILE A 169 4.83 -1.07 11.53
CA ILE A 169 5.91 -2.06 11.50
C ILE A 169 6.98 -1.84 12.60
N PRO A 170 7.64 -0.66 12.70
CA PRO A 170 8.63 -0.43 13.76
C PRO A 170 8.01 -0.34 15.16
N ALA A 171 6.73 0.02 15.27
CA ALA A 171 6.03 0.07 16.55
C ALA A 171 5.73 -1.33 17.13
N TYR A 172 5.45 -2.31 16.28
CA TYR A 172 5.15 -3.70 16.70
C TYR A 172 6.35 -4.65 16.62
N TYR A 173 7.30 -4.38 15.71
CA TYR A 173 8.44 -5.25 15.43
C TYR A 173 9.76 -4.46 15.38
N PRO A 174 10.14 -3.72 16.44
CA PRO A 174 11.34 -2.87 16.44
C PRO A 174 12.64 -3.67 16.20
N GLU A 175 12.62 -4.94 16.59
CA GLU A 175 13.74 -5.88 16.50
C GLU A 175 13.89 -6.56 15.12
N SER A 176 12.90 -6.41 14.23
CA SER A 176 12.81 -7.11 12.93
C SER A 176 12.16 -6.25 11.82
N VAL A 177 12.42 -4.93 11.84
CA VAL A 177 11.81 -3.97 10.90
C VAL A 177 12.12 -4.30 9.44
N GLY A 178 13.35 -4.73 9.15
CA GLY A 178 13.80 -5.08 7.79
C GLY A 178 13.05 -6.28 7.21
N ALA A 179 12.99 -7.40 7.94
CA ALA A 179 12.33 -8.61 7.49
C ALA A 179 10.80 -8.43 7.33
N VAL A 180 10.14 -7.83 8.33
CA VAL A 180 8.69 -7.59 8.28
C VAL A 180 8.35 -6.54 7.22
N GLY A 181 9.11 -5.44 7.17
CA GLY A 181 8.97 -4.39 6.16
C GLY A 181 9.20 -4.88 4.74
N GLY A 182 10.17 -5.78 4.55
CA GLY A 182 10.47 -6.42 3.28
C GLY A 182 9.31 -7.27 2.78
N ILE A 183 8.73 -8.13 3.63
CA ILE A 183 7.61 -9.00 3.24
C ILE A 183 6.32 -8.21 3.01
N VAL A 184 6.01 -7.26 3.88
CA VAL A 184 4.86 -6.37 3.67
C VAL A 184 5.02 -5.61 2.35
N GLY A 185 6.22 -5.10 2.07
CA GLY A 185 6.55 -4.42 0.82
C GLY A 185 6.43 -5.32 -0.41
N MET A 186 6.96 -6.54 -0.34
CA MET A 186 6.86 -7.56 -1.38
C MET A 186 5.40 -7.88 -1.70
N MET A 187 4.57 -8.09 -0.68
CA MET A 187 3.13 -8.33 -0.87
C MET A 187 2.43 -7.12 -1.51
N GLY A 188 2.84 -5.90 -1.17
CA GLY A 188 2.44 -4.70 -1.89
C GLY A 188 2.78 -4.76 -3.39
N GLY A 189 4.03 -5.07 -3.72
CA GLY A 189 4.50 -5.19 -5.11
C GLY A 189 3.78 -6.29 -5.88
N LEU A 190 3.55 -7.45 -5.24
CA LEU A 190 2.76 -8.54 -5.80
C LEU A 190 1.35 -8.10 -6.15
N GLY A 191 0.71 -7.26 -5.33
CA GLY A 191 -0.58 -6.68 -5.67
C GLY A 191 -0.55 -5.83 -6.93
N GLY A 192 0.51 -5.02 -7.10
CA GLY A 192 0.71 -4.21 -8.31
C GLY A 192 0.90 -5.03 -9.58
N PHE A 193 1.38 -6.27 -9.45
CA PHE A 193 1.57 -7.21 -10.57
C PHE A 193 0.32 -8.06 -10.85
N ILE A 194 -0.27 -8.65 -9.81
CA ILE A 194 -1.39 -9.61 -9.94
C ILE A 194 -2.70 -8.89 -10.27
N LEU A 195 -2.98 -7.73 -9.67
CA LEU A 195 -4.27 -7.06 -9.84
C LEU A 195 -4.54 -6.59 -11.27
N PRO A 196 -3.60 -6.00 -12.03
CA PRO A 196 -3.85 -5.65 -13.44
C PRO A 196 -4.20 -6.85 -14.31
N ILE A 197 -3.54 -7.98 -14.07
CA ILE A 197 -3.84 -9.24 -14.76
C ILE A 197 -5.26 -9.69 -14.41
N ALA A 198 -5.61 -9.66 -13.12
CA ALA A 198 -6.96 -9.98 -12.66
C ALA A 198 -8.02 -9.03 -13.23
N PHE A 199 -7.73 -7.72 -13.36
CA PHE A 199 -8.64 -6.75 -13.98
C PHE A 199 -8.90 -7.07 -15.45
N GLY A 200 -7.85 -7.42 -16.20
CA GLY A 200 -7.97 -7.89 -17.58
C GLY A 200 -8.82 -9.13 -17.68
N PHE A 201 -8.47 -10.17 -16.92
CA PHE A 201 -9.19 -11.44 -16.91
C PHE A 201 -10.67 -11.29 -16.52
N LEU A 202 -10.98 -10.54 -15.46
CA LEU A 202 -12.36 -10.29 -15.03
C LEU A 202 -13.15 -9.53 -16.08
N LYS A 203 -12.53 -8.55 -16.74
CA LYS A 203 -13.17 -7.84 -17.86
C LYS A 203 -13.49 -8.80 -18.99
N ASP A 204 -12.55 -9.67 -19.37
CA ASP A 204 -12.71 -10.60 -20.48
C ASP A 204 -13.79 -11.66 -20.18
N MET A 205 -13.91 -12.10 -18.92
CA MET A 205 -14.96 -13.04 -18.49
C MET A 205 -16.34 -12.41 -18.35
N THR A 206 -16.43 -11.23 -17.72
CA THR A 206 -17.71 -10.61 -17.38
C THR A 206 -18.26 -9.70 -18.48
N GLY A 207 -17.40 -9.25 -19.40
CA GLY A 207 -17.69 -8.18 -20.35
C GLY A 207 -17.80 -6.78 -19.72
N LEU A 208 -17.68 -6.68 -18.38
CA LEU A 208 -17.89 -5.45 -17.64
C LEU A 208 -16.56 -4.80 -17.26
N TRP A 209 -16.40 -3.55 -17.64
CA TRP A 209 -15.26 -2.74 -17.22
C TRP A 209 -15.25 -2.45 -15.71
N SER A 210 -16.42 -2.37 -15.06
CA SER A 210 -16.53 -2.10 -13.62
C SER A 210 -16.13 -3.28 -12.73
N SER A 211 -15.91 -4.46 -13.30
CA SER A 211 -15.51 -5.68 -12.58
C SER A 211 -14.19 -5.50 -11.79
N CYS A 212 -13.26 -4.68 -12.28
CA CYS A 212 -12.03 -4.35 -11.56
C CYS A 212 -12.30 -3.63 -10.23
N PHE A 213 -13.29 -2.73 -10.20
CA PHE A 213 -13.66 -1.99 -8.99
C PHE A 213 -14.45 -2.87 -8.02
N LEU A 214 -15.25 -3.82 -8.50
CA LEU A 214 -15.87 -4.84 -7.65
C LEU A 214 -14.82 -5.71 -6.95
N LEU A 215 -13.77 -6.12 -7.67
CA LEU A 215 -12.67 -6.87 -7.06
C LEU A 215 -11.98 -6.04 -5.96
N LEU A 216 -11.67 -4.78 -6.25
CA LEU A 216 -11.07 -3.87 -5.26
C LEU A 216 -12.01 -3.63 -4.07
N PHE A 217 -13.32 -3.50 -4.31
CA PHE A 217 -14.34 -3.39 -3.28
C PHE A 217 -14.38 -4.62 -2.37
N ALA A 218 -14.30 -5.82 -2.94
CA ALA A 218 -14.23 -7.05 -2.16
C ALA A 218 -12.98 -7.08 -1.27
N ILE A 219 -11.80 -6.76 -1.83
CA ILE A 219 -10.54 -6.75 -1.10
C ILE A 219 -10.56 -5.72 0.04
N VAL A 220 -11.04 -4.49 -0.22
CA VAL A 220 -11.10 -3.44 0.80
C VAL A 220 -12.13 -3.76 1.89
N ALA A 221 -13.28 -4.34 1.53
CA ALA A 221 -14.30 -4.75 2.49
C ALA A 221 -13.79 -5.87 3.40
N ILE A 222 -13.14 -6.89 2.84
CA ILE A 222 -12.50 -7.97 3.61
C ILE A 222 -11.43 -7.38 4.54
N SER A 223 -10.59 -6.48 4.03
CA SER A 223 -9.54 -5.84 4.82
C SER A 223 -10.11 -5.01 5.98
N LEU A 224 -11.18 -4.24 5.74
CA LEU A 224 -11.86 -3.43 6.74
C LEU A 224 -12.52 -4.29 7.82
N ILE A 225 -13.25 -5.33 7.42
CA ILE A 225 -13.90 -6.27 8.36
C ILE A 225 -12.84 -6.95 9.21
N TRP A 226 -11.78 -7.48 8.59
CA TRP A 226 -10.72 -8.17 9.31
C TRP A 226 -10.00 -7.24 10.29
N MET A 227 -9.73 -5.99 9.86
CA MET A 227 -9.17 -4.97 10.76
C MET A 227 -10.12 -4.71 11.94
N HIS A 228 -11.41 -4.52 11.69
CA HIS A 228 -12.37 -4.24 12.76
C HIS A 228 -12.52 -5.38 13.76
N LEU A 229 -12.63 -6.61 13.28
CA LEU A 229 -12.74 -7.80 14.13
C LEU A 229 -11.49 -7.97 15.01
N SER A 230 -10.31 -7.81 14.42
CA SER A 230 -9.05 -7.93 15.17
C SER A 230 -8.87 -6.83 16.21
N VAL A 231 -9.27 -5.58 15.92
CA VAL A 231 -9.23 -4.49 16.90
C VAL A 231 -10.16 -4.78 18.08
N LYS A 232 -11.38 -5.29 17.81
CA LYS A 232 -12.31 -5.72 18.86
C LYS A 232 -11.77 -6.89 19.70
N GLN A 233 -11.05 -7.84 19.09
CA GLN A 233 -10.43 -8.94 19.80
C GLN A 233 -9.32 -8.45 20.73
N LEU A 234 -8.44 -7.55 20.25
CA LEU A 234 -7.40 -6.95 21.08
C LEU A 234 -7.99 -6.13 22.24
N SER A 235 -9.05 -5.36 22.00
CA SER A 235 -9.69 -4.58 23.07
C SER A 235 -10.35 -5.47 24.13
N ARG A 236 -10.95 -6.60 23.73
CA ARG A 236 -11.54 -7.57 24.68
C ARG A 236 -10.47 -8.23 25.54
N GLN A 237 -9.35 -8.67 24.95
CA GLN A 237 -8.24 -9.25 25.71
C GLN A 237 -7.66 -8.28 26.74
N SER A 238 -7.54 -6.99 26.39
CA SER A 238 -7.07 -5.95 27.32
C SER A 238 -8.01 -5.71 28.51
N HIS A 239 -9.32 -5.94 28.37
CA HIS A 239 -10.29 -5.82 29.47
C HIS A 239 -10.43 -7.12 30.29
N SER A 240 -9.90 -8.23 29.78
CA SER A 240 -9.97 -9.55 30.43
C SER A 240 -8.74 -9.85 31.29
N ALA A 241 -7.69 -9.03 31.21
CA ALA A 241 -6.51 -9.18 32.05
C ALA A 241 -6.88 -8.76 33.49
N PRO A 242 -6.79 -9.67 34.49
CA PRO A 242 -6.99 -9.27 35.86
C PRO A 242 -5.97 -8.18 36.19
N VAL A 243 -6.45 -7.07 36.73
CA VAL A 243 -5.60 -6.10 37.42
C VAL A 243 -4.85 -6.91 38.48
N ALA A 244 -3.57 -7.15 38.26
CA ALA A 244 -2.72 -7.74 39.28
C ALA A 244 -2.77 -6.76 40.46
N ALA A 245 -3.54 -7.12 41.49
CA ALA A 245 -3.61 -6.39 42.73
C ALA A 245 -2.20 -6.37 43.32
N THR A 246 -1.56 -5.21 43.26
CA THR A 246 -0.43 -4.83 44.10
C THR A 246 -0.89 -4.60 45.52
#